data_AF-A0A9D1R6S0-F1
#
_entry.id   AF-A0A9D1R6S0-F1
#
_cell.length_a   1.000
_cell.length_b   1.000
_cell.length_c   1.000
_cell.angle_alpha   90.00
_cell.angle_beta   90.00
_cell.angle_gamma   90.00
#
_symmetry.space_group_name_H-M   'P 1'
#
loop_
_entity.id
_entity.type
_entity.pdbx_description
1 polymer ?
#
loop_
_entity_poly.entity_id
_entity_poly.type
_entity_poly.pdbx_seq_one_letter_code
_entity_poly.pdbx_strand_id
1 'polypeptide(L)'
;MLILGVMCAGALVGRCFLPENFFQKKGKRLNGYLQTACTALLIFAMGISLGRKENLLGELASLGGSSFLFFALPTLFSILLVYALTRRFLCDKRTKEREDGETEL
;
A
#
# COMPACT_ATOMS: atom_id res chain seq x y z
N MET A 1 7.16 -10.51 16.09
CA MET A 1 6.02 -10.58 17.04
C MET A 1 5.71 -9.23 17.69
N LEU A 2 6.71 -8.48 18.17
CA LEU A 2 6.54 -7.12 18.73
C LEU A 2 5.84 -6.13 17.80
N ILE A 3 6.16 -6.18 16.49
CA ILE A 3 5.61 -5.26 15.47
C ILE A 3 4.11 -5.49 15.26
N LEU A 4 3.68 -6.76 15.20
CA LEU A 4 2.26 -7.12 15.11
C LEU A 4 1.50 -6.69 16.37
N GLY A 5 2.12 -6.86 17.55
CA GLY A 5 1.57 -6.39 18.82
C GLY A 5 1.36 -4.87 18.86
N VAL A 6 2.35 -4.09 18.39
CA VAL A 6 2.25 -2.63 18.29
C VAL A 6 1.19 -2.19 17.28
N MET A 7 1.07 -2.84 16.11
CA MET A 7 0.01 -2.53 15.15
C MET A 7 -1.38 -2.82 15.72
N CYS A 8 -1.54 -3.96 16.41
CA CYS A 8 -2.81 -4.34 17.01
C CYS A 8 -3.19 -3.41 18.17
N ALA A 9 -2.23 -3.06 19.03
CA ALA A 9 -2.42 -2.08 20.09
C ALA A 9 -2.75 -0.69 19.54
N GLY A 10 -2.07 -0.24 18.48
CA GLY A 10 -2.35 1.03 17.81
C GLY A 10 -3.77 1.08 17.22
N ALA A 11 -4.24 -0.02 16.63
CA ALA A 11 -5.61 -0.13 16.14
C ALA A 11 -6.66 -0.15 17.27
N LEU A 12 -6.37 -0.84 18.39
CA LEU A 12 -7.26 -0.86 19.56
C LEU A 12 -7.31 0.50 20.26
N VAL A 13 -6.19 1.17 20.45
CA VAL A 13 -6.13 2.51 21.06
C VAL A 13 -6.81 3.53 20.16
N GLY A 14 -6.61 3.44 18.83
CA GLY A 14 -7.36 4.26 17.88
C GLY A 14 -8.86 4.01 17.89
N ARG A 15 -9.32 2.84 18.33
CA ARG A 15 -10.76 2.49 18.38
C ARG A 15 -11.40 2.73 19.75
N CYS A 16 -10.67 2.51 20.84
CA CYS A 16 -11.14 2.68 22.23
C CYS A 16 -10.89 4.10 22.77
N PHE A 17 -9.84 4.78 22.34
CA PHE A 17 -9.45 6.10 22.85
C PHE A 17 -9.93 7.26 21.96
N LEU A 18 -10.88 6.98 21.05
CA LEU A 18 -11.61 7.98 20.26
C LEU A 18 -13.02 8.21 20.87
N PRO A 19 -13.15 8.88 22.03
CA PRO A 19 -14.44 9.39 22.46
C PRO A 19 -14.86 10.51 21.50
N GLU A 20 -16.04 10.34 20.94
CA GLU A 20 -16.61 10.92 19.73
C GLU A 20 -16.75 12.45 19.69
N ASN A 21 -16.51 13.18 20.80
CA ASN A 21 -17.20 14.47 20.97
C ASN A 21 -16.33 15.74 20.95
N PHE A 22 -15.00 15.68 21.13
CA PHE A 22 -14.19 16.92 21.23
C PHE A 22 -12.95 16.98 20.34
N PHE A 23 -12.29 15.83 20.12
CA PHE A 23 -11.03 15.80 19.38
C PHE A 23 -11.22 15.52 17.87
N GLN A 24 -12.42 15.20 17.40
CA GLN A 24 -12.63 14.78 16.01
C GLN A 24 -12.55 15.94 14.99
N LYS A 25 -12.90 17.19 15.37
CA LYS A 25 -12.76 18.37 14.50
C LYS A 25 -11.34 18.99 14.50
N LYS A 26 -10.69 19.11 15.67
CA LYS A 26 -9.33 19.67 15.79
C LYS A 26 -8.23 18.61 15.63
N GLY A 27 -8.45 17.41 16.12
CA GLY A 27 -7.52 16.27 16.06
C GLY A 27 -7.36 15.71 14.65
N LYS A 28 -8.37 15.74 13.77
CA LYS A 28 -8.17 15.38 12.35
C LYS A 28 -7.20 16.33 11.63
N ARG A 29 -7.32 17.64 11.89
CA ARG A 29 -6.41 18.67 11.33
C ARG A 29 -5.00 18.52 11.88
N LEU A 30 -4.87 18.34 13.20
CA LEU A 30 -3.59 18.16 13.88
C LEU A 30 -2.93 16.84 13.50
N ASN A 31 -3.66 15.72 13.41
CA ASN A 31 -3.10 14.45 12.98
C ASN A 31 -2.62 14.52 11.52
N GLY A 32 -3.35 15.19 10.63
CA GLY A 32 -2.89 15.44 9.26
C GLY A 32 -1.61 16.28 9.22
N TYR A 33 -1.54 17.36 10.01
CA TYR A 33 -0.36 18.21 10.09
C TYR A 33 0.85 17.49 10.71
N LEU A 34 0.62 16.77 11.82
CA LEU A 34 1.64 16.00 12.52
C LEU A 34 2.14 14.83 11.67
N GLN A 35 1.25 14.14 10.94
CA GLN A 35 1.64 13.10 10.01
C GLN A 35 2.44 13.68 8.85
N THR A 36 2.02 14.81 8.28
CA THR A 36 2.76 15.47 7.20
C THR A 36 4.14 15.94 7.66
N ALA A 37 4.23 16.57 8.83
CA ALA A 37 5.48 17.02 9.43
C ALA A 37 6.39 15.83 9.79
N CYS A 38 5.83 14.75 10.34
CA CYS A 38 6.56 13.53 10.67
C CYS A 38 7.06 12.82 9.40
N THR A 39 6.23 12.71 8.36
CA THR A 39 6.64 12.17 7.06
C THR A 39 7.75 13.03 6.45
N ALA A 40 7.63 14.35 6.47
CA ALA A 40 8.67 15.25 5.98
C ALA A 40 9.99 15.08 6.77
N LEU A 41 9.92 14.98 8.10
CA LEU A 41 11.09 14.76 8.95
C LEU A 41 11.74 13.40 8.70
N LEU A 42 10.94 12.34 8.49
CA LEU A 42 11.44 11.00 8.18
C LEU A 42 12.08 10.92 6.79
N ILE A 43 11.46 11.53 5.78
CA ILE A 43 12.04 11.65 4.43
C ILE A 43 13.37 12.39 4.52
N PHE A 44 13.42 13.49 5.29
CA PHE A 44 14.62 14.27 5.49
C PHE A 44 15.72 13.48 6.23
N ALA A 45 15.38 12.76 7.29
CA ALA A 45 16.32 11.91 8.02
C ALA A 45 16.89 10.79 7.12
N MET A 46 16.03 10.15 6.32
CA MET A 46 16.46 9.15 5.34
C MET A 46 17.33 9.80 4.24
N GLY A 47 16.98 10.99 3.77
CA GLY A 47 17.73 11.78 2.80
C GLY A 47 19.11 12.22 3.30
N ILE A 48 19.24 12.64 4.56
CA ILE A 48 20.53 12.95 5.18
C ILE A 48 21.40 11.70 5.32
N SER A 49 20.79 10.58 5.72
CA SER A 49 21.50 9.30 5.81
C SER A 49 22.03 8.87 4.45
N LEU A 50 21.28 9.19 3.39
CA LEU A 50 21.73 9.01 2.03
C LEU A 50 22.89 9.97 1.67
N GLY A 51 22.76 11.27 1.92
CA GLY A 51 23.81 12.26 1.60
C GLY A 51 25.16 12.04 2.30
N ARG A 52 25.18 11.34 3.44
CA ARG A 52 26.41 11.00 4.19
C ARG A 52 27.22 9.84 3.62
N LYS A 53 26.69 9.08 2.66
CA LYS A 53 27.41 7.95 2.05
C LYS A 53 27.99 8.37 0.70
N GLU A 54 29.30 8.49 0.63
CA GLU A 54 30.05 8.93 -0.56
C GLU A 54 29.90 7.95 -1.75
N ASN A 55 29.57 6.69 -1.47
CA ASN A 55 29.36 5.61 -2.44
C ASN A 55 27.88 5.36 -2.79
N LEU A 56 27.00 6.30 -2.51
CA LEU A 56 25.57 6.12 -2.70
C LEU A 56 25.12 5.92 -4.13
N LEU A 57 25.63 6.68 -5.07
CA LEU A 57 25.20 6.54 -6.47
C LEU A 57 25.67 5.22 -7.06
N GLY A 58 26.83 4.71 -6.63
CA GLY A 58 27.33 3.40 -7.03
C GLY A 58 26.51 2.25 -6.43
N GLU A 59 26.22 2.33 -5.12
CA GLU A 59 25.33 1.38 -4.45
C GLU A 59 23.91 1.44 -5.01
N LEU A 60 23.34 2.63 -5.24
CA LEU A 60 22.01 2.80 -5.84
C LEU A 60 21.95 2.31 -7.30
N ALA A 61 23.01 2.45 -8.08
CA ALA A 61 23.07 1.91 -9.44
C ALA A 61 23.12 0.36 -9.42
N SER A 62 23.93 -0.22 -8.54
CA SER A 62 24.08 -1.67 -8.38
C SER A 62 22.82 -2.32 -7.77
N LEU A 63 22.30 -1.75 -6.67
CA LEU A 63 21.04 -2.16 -6.06
C LEU A 63 19.86 -1.88 -6.99
N GLY A 64 19.85 -0.76 -7.71
CA GLY A 64 18.80 -0.39 -8.64
C GLY A 64 18.68 -1.38 -9.80
N GLY A 65 19.81 -1.80 -10.38
CA GLY A 65 19.82 -2.82 -11.44
C GLY A 65 19.25 -4.17 -10.96
N SER A 66 19.69 -4.63 -9.79
CA SER A 66 19.20 -5.91 -9.23
C SER A 66 17.75 -5.83 -8.77
N SER A 67 17.35 -4.71 -8.15
CA SER A 67 15.99 -4.50 -7.65
C SER A 67 14.99 -4.28 -8.78
N PHE A 68 15.40 -3.67 -9.90
CA PHE A 68 14.52 -3.47 -11.05
C PHE A 68 14.09 -4.82 -11.64
N LEU A 69 15.00 -5.78 -11.76
CA LEU A 69 14.69 -7.11 -12.27
C LEU A 69 13.79 -7.89 -11.29
N PHE A 70 14.09 -7.81 -9.98
CA PHE A 70 13.29 -8.45 -8.94
C PHE A 70 11.95 -7.75 -8.67
N PHE A 71 11.78 -6.51 -9.10
CA PHE A 71 10.50 -5.80 -9.06
C PHE A 71 9.66 -6.12 -10.30
N ALA A 72 10.25 -6.05 -11.48
CA ALA A 72 9.55 -6.25 -12.75
C ALA A 72 8.97 -7.67 -12.88
N LEU A 73 9.74 -8.70 -12.50
CA LEU A 73 9.31 -10.11 -12.56
C LEU A 73 8.02 -10.39 -11.76
N PRO A 74 7.99 -10.21 -10.42
CA PRO A 74 6.77 -10.39 -9.63
C PRO A 74 5.68 -9.37 -9.96
N THR A 75 6.00 -8.16 -10.42
CA THR A 75 4.96 -7.20 -10.85
C THR A 75 4.24 -7.68 -12.11
N LEU A 76 4.98 -8.10 -13.14
CA LEU A 76 4.41 -8.70 -14.35
C LEU A 76 3.64 -9.98 -14.03
N PHE A 77 4.19 -10.83 -13.18
CA PHE A 77 3.51 -12.04 -12.72
C PHE A 77 2.21 -11.72 -11.98
N SER A 78 2.22 -10.73 -11.07
CA SER A 78 1.04 -10.28 -10.33
C SER A 78 -0.04 -9.72 -11.27
N ILE A 79 0.34 -8.91 -12.25
CA ILE A 79 -0.57 -8.36 -13.27
C ILE A 79 -1.18 -9.49 -14.12
N LEU A 80 -0.36 -10.42 -14.60
CA LEU A 80 -0.84 -11.58 -15.37
C LEU A 80 -1.79 -12.45 -14.54
N LEU A 81 -1.46 -12.69 -13.27
CA LEU A 81 -2.29 -13.47 -12.37
C LEU A 81 -3.62 -12.77 -12.09
N VAL A 82 -3.62 -11.47 -11.80
CA VAL A 82 -4.85 -10.67 -11.64
C VAL A 82 -5.68 -10.67 -12.92
N TYR A 83 -5.05 -10.56 -14.09
CA TYR A 83 -5.76 -10.57 -15.37
C TYR A 83 -6.37 -11.94 -15.67
N ALA A 84 -5.63 -13.02 -15.42
CA ALA A 84 -6.15 -14.38 -15.53
C ALA A 84 -7.29 -14.64 -14.55
N LEU A 85 -7.16 -14.18 -13.30
CA LEU A 85 -8.19 -14.30 -12.28
C LEU A 85 -9.42 -13.47 -12.66
N THR A 86 -9.25 -12.22 -13.09
CA THR A 86 -10.32 -11.33 -13.56
C THR A 86 -11.03 -11.95 -14.76
N ARG A 87 -10.29 -12.45 -15.76
CA ARG A 87 -10.88 -13.09 -16.94
C ARG A 87 -11.63 -14.37 -16.58
N ARG A 88 -11.10 -15.18 -15.66
CA ARG A 88 -11.77 -16.42 -15.20
C ARG A 88 -12.98 -16.14 -14.31
N PHE A 89 -12.95 -15.12 -13.46
CA PHE A 89 -14.06 -14.76 -12.57
C PHE A 89 -15.16 -13.93 -13.25
N LEU A 90 -14.82 -12.99 -14.14
CA LEU A 90 -15.81 -12.13 -14.81
C LEU A 90 -16.38 -12.73 -16.10
N CYS A 91 -15.63 -13.57 -16.82
CA CYS A 91 -16.16 -14.21 -18.04
C CYS A 91 -17.12 -15.38 -17.72
N ASP A 92 -16.99 -16.00 -16.54
CA ASP A 92 -17.95 -17.00 -16.03
C ASP A 92 -19.35 -16.39 -15.78
N LYS A 93 -19.41 -15.10 -15.39
CA LYS A 93 -20.67 -14.38 -15.18
C LYS A 93 -21.39 -14.02 -16.48
N ARG A 94 -20.66 -13.73 -17.56
CA ARG A 94 -21.23 -13.23 -18.82
C ARG A 94 -21.79 -14.32 -19.75
N THR A 95 -21.35 -15.57 -19.60
CA THR A 95 -21.94 -16.70 -20.35
C THR A 95 -23.27 -17.12 -19.74
N LYS A 96 -23.43 -17.05 -18.40
CA LYS A 96 -24.70 -17.40 -17.75
C LYS A 96 -25.83 -16.42 -18.03
N GLU A 97 -25.54 -15.12 -18.18
CA GLU A 97 -26.59 -14.13 -18.53
C GLU A 97 -27.04 -14.19 -20.00
N ARG A 98 -26.34 -14.89 -20.90
CA ARG A 98 -26.76 -15.05 -22.30
C ARG A 98 -27.55 -16.34 -22.54
N GLU A 99 -27.28 -17.42 -21.81
CA GLU A 99 -28.06 -18.66 -21.93
C GLU A 99 -29.46 -18.56 -21.31
N ASP A 100 -29.65 -17.71 -20.28
CA ASP A 100 -30.97 -17.44 -19.69
C ASP A 100 -31.83 -16.44 -20.51
N GLY A 101 -31.25 -15.76 -21.52
CA GLY A 101 -31.98 -14.78 -22.35
C GLY A 101 -32.46 -15.30 -23.71
N GLU A 102 -31.92 -16.43 -24.20
CA GLU A 102 -32.33 -17.04 -25.48
C GLU A 102 -33.34 -18.18 -25.31
N THR A 103 -33.68 -18.58 -24.07
CA THR A 103 -34.71 -19.60 -23.81
C THR A 103 -36.12 -19.00 -23.63
N GLU A 104 -36.24 -17.67 -23.63
CA GLU A 104 -37.52 -16.93 -23.50
C GLU A 104 -37.96 -16.24 -24.81
N LEU A 105 -37.52 -16.73 -25.98
CA LEU A 105 -37.93 -16.21 -27.31
C LEU A 105 -38.48 -17.32 -28.21
#